data_AF-A0A6J7MQT6-F1
#
_entry.id   AF-A0A6J7MQT6-F1
#
_cell.length_a   1.000
_cell.length_b   1.000
_cell.length_c   1.000
_cell.angle_alpha   90.00
_cell.angle_beta   90.00
_cell.angle_gamma   90.00
#
_symmetry.space_group_name_H-M   'P 1'
#
loop_
_entity.id
_entity.type
_entity.pdbx_description
1 polymer ?
#
loop_
_entity_poly.entity_id
_entity_poly.type
_entity_poly.pdbx_seq_one_letter_code
_entity_poly.pdbx_strand_id
1 'polypeptide(L)'
;MAQRLRHHTVLFPENYDAEFDAIFKEGKPVDNPTIYICAPHDETMVAQSGYESWSVLVNAPAHSTSGFGWDWNDEKFVRDYGAKIISQIESRGINIRDRLEVLELRTPADLERTVRAPGGSIYGTSSNGPRAAFRRARNSSPLAGLFCVGGSAHPGGGLPLVGISAEIVANAISKKQNAKPK
;
A
#
# COMPACT_ATOMS: atom_id res chain seq x y z
N MET A 1 17.44 17.07 -22.64
CA MET A 1 16.48 17.12 -21.52
C MET A 1 15.97 15.72 -21.28
N ALA A 2 15.96 15.24 -20.03
CA ALA A 2 15.43 13.92 -19.71
C ALA A 2 13.94 13.86 -20.10
N GLN A 3 13.52 12.73 -20.66
CA GLN A 3 12.12 12.54 -21.08
C GLN A 3 11.21 12.53 -19.85
N ARG A 4 10.16 13.35 -19.86
CA ARG A 4 9.15 13.38 -18.80
C ARG A 4 8.36 12.07 -18.80
N LEU A 5 8.28 11.39 -17.66
CA LEU A 5 7.48 10.16 -17.52
C LEU A 5 5.99 10.47 -17.67
N ARG A 6 5.20 9.47 -18.07
CA ARG A 6 3.73 9.57 -17.98
C ARG A 6 3.29 9.51 -16.51
N HIS A 7 2.13 10.11 -16.23
CA HIS A 7 1.53 10.15 -14.89
C HIS A 7 1.54 8.80 -14.18
N HIS A 8 1.26 7.71 -14.90
CA HIS A 8 1.43 6.34 -14.42
C HIS A 8 2.32 5.56 -15.39
N THR A 9 3.32 4.88 -14.84
CA THR A 9 4.25 4.02 -15.58
C THR A 9 4.46 2.73 -14.80
N VAL A 10 4.45 1.59 -15.49
CA VAL A 10 4.70 0.26 -14.89
C VAL A 10 5.86 -0.39 -15.62
N LEU A 11 6.86 -0.85 -14.86
CA LEU A 11 8.01 -1.58 -15.36
C LEU A 11 7.88 -3.03 -14.91
N PHE A 12 7.54 -3.92 -15.83
CA PHE A 12 7.40 -5.35 -15.54
C PHE A 12 8.76 -6.06 -15.56
N PRO A 13 9.00 -6.99 -14.62
CA PRO A 13 10.16 -7.87 -14.67
C PRO A 13 9.99 -8.92 -15.78
N GLU A 14 11.06 -9.62 -16.11
CA GLU A 14 11.00 -10.72 -17.10
C GLU A 14 10.16 -11.90 -16.60
N ASN A 15 10.23 -12.19 -15.29
CA ASN A 15 9.45 -13.24 -14.65
C ASN A 15 8.52 -12.63 -13.58
N TYR A 16 7.26 -12.41 -13.95
CA TYR A 16 6.25 -11.83 -13.07
C TYR A 16 5.78 -12.81 -11.98
N ASP A 17 5.74 -14.11 -12.27
CA ASP A 17 5.29 -15.13 -11.31
C ASP A 17 6.22 -15.23 -10.09
N ALA A 18 7.52 -14.96 -10.28
CA ALA A 18 8.50 -14.93 -9.19
C ALA A 18 8.15 -13.91 -8.09
N GLU A 19 7.47 -12.82 -8.43
CA GLU A 19 7.02 -11.81 -7.47
C GLU A 19 5.97 -12.40 -6.52
N PHE A 20 4.96 -13.09 -7.06
CA PHE A 20 3.90 -13.70 -6.25
C PHE A 20 4.42 -14.86 -5.41
N ASP A 21 5.33 -15.67 -5.96
CA ASP A 21 5.93 -16.79 -5.25
C ASP A 21 6.77 -16.30 -4.06
N ALA A 22 7.64 -15.32 -4.27
CA ALA A 22 8.43 -14.73 -3.20
C ALA A 22 7.54 -14.14 -2.09
N ILE A 23 6.51 -13.38 -2.45
CA ILE A 23 5.67 -12.66 -1.49
C ILE A 23 4.72 -13.61 -0.73
N PHE A 24 4.00 -14.47 -1.45
CA PHE A 24 2.88 -15.23 -0.89
C PHE A 24 3.21 -16.68 -0.54
N LYS A 25 4.31 -17.25 -1.07
CA LYS A 25 4.76 -18.61 -0.72
C LYS A 25 6.00 -18.60 0.18
N GLU A 26 6.88 -17.62 0.01
CA GLU A 26 8.16 -17.57 0.74
C GLU A 26 8.21 -16.46 1.81
N GLY A 27 7.33 -15.46 1.72
CA GLY A 27 7.28 -14.35 2.67
C GLY A 27 8.45 -13.37 2.54
N LYS A 28 9.13 -13.32 1.40
CA LYS A 28 10.33 -12.50 1.18
C LYS A 28 10.17 -11.50 0.04
N PRO A 29 10.91 -10.37 0.05
CA PRO A 29 10.96 -9.45 -1.08
C PRO A 29 11.57 -10.12 -2.31
N VAL A 30 10.99 -9.90 -3.48
CA VAL A 30 11.50 -10.46 -4.74
C VAL A 30 12.70 -9.65 -5.25
N ASP A 31 13.65 -10.30 -5.91
CA ASP A 31 14.84 -9.59 -6.39
C ASP A 31 14.55 -8.58 -7.51
N ASN A 32 13.63 -8.90 -8.42
CA ASN A 32 13.24 -8.05 -9.55
C ASN A 32 11.72 -7.86 -9.50
N PRO A 33 11.20 -6.93 -8.69
CA PRO A 33 9.76 -6.69 -8.58
C PRO A 33 9.22 -5.97 -9.81
N THR A 34 7.89 -5.95 -9.90
CA THR A 34 7.19 -4.97 -10.72
C THR A 34 7.27 -3.61 -10.05
N ILE A 35 7.68 -2.60 -10.83
CA ILE A 35 7.84 -1.23 -10.32
C ILE A 35 6.74 -0.37 -10.92
N TYR A 36 5.88 0.15 -10.05
CA TYR A 36 4.91 1.18 -10.39
C TYR A 36 5.47 2.55 -10.04
N ILE A 37 5.42 3.49 -10.98
CA ILE A 37 5.80 4.88 -10.79
C ILE A 37 4.58 5.75 -11.06
N CYS A 38 4.17 6.49 -10.03
CA CYS A 38 3.26 7.62 -10.17
C CYS A 38 4.09 8.90 -10.23
N ALA A 39 4.04 9.60 -11.35
CA ALA A 39 4.75 10.85 -11.61
C ALA A 39 3.76 11.96 -11.99
N PRO A 40 2.99 12.52 -11.02
CA PRO A 40 2.04 13.59 -11.31
C PRO A 40 2.71 14.80 -11.95
N HIS A 41 1.97 15.50 -12.80
CA HIS A 41 2.39 16.76 -13.42
C HIS A 41 1.65 17.95 -12.81
N ASP A 42 1.50 17.90 -11.48
CA ASP A 42 0.81 18.92 -10.70
C ASP A 42 1.85 19.86 -10.07
N GLU A 43 1.82 21.12 -10.45
CA GLU A 43 2.74 22.14 -9.94
C GLU A 43 2.57 22.39 -8.44
N THR A 44 1.39 22.08 -7.87
CA THR A 44 1.13 22.22 -6.43
C THR A 44 1.78 21.11 -5.59
N MET A 45 2.22 20.02 -6.24
CA MET A 45 2.88 18.87 -5.61
C MET A 45 4.41 18.99 -5.58
N VAL A 46 4.96 20.10 -6.09
CA VAL A 46 6.42 20.33 -6.17
C VAL A 46 6.78 21.69 -5.58
N ALA A 47 7.97 21.78 -4.98
CA ALA A 47 8.43 23.01 -4.33
C ALA A 47 8.84 24.11 -5.33
N GLN A 48 9.27 23.71 -6.54
CA GLN A 48 9.82 24.61 -7.56
C GLN A 48 9.46 24.13 -8.96
N SER A 49 9.41 25.04 -9.92
CA SER A 49 9.21 24.70 -11.34
C SER A 49 10.35 23.82 -11.85
N GLY A 50 10.04 22.83 -12.68
CA GLY A 50 11.00 21.86 -13.21
C GLY A 50 11.30 20.67 -12.30
N TYR A 51 10.82 20.67 -11.06
CA TYR A 51 10.91 19.53 -10.15
C TYR A 51 9.80 18.51 -10.43
N GLU A 52 9.98 17.30 -9.92
CA GLU A 52 8.98 16.24 -9.98
C GLU A 52 8.88 15.56 -8.61
N SER A 53 7.68 15.10 -8.25
CA SER A 53 7.43 14.34 -7.04
C SER A 53 6.93 12.96 -7.43
N TRP A 54 7.78 11.95 -7.31
CA TRP A 54 7.47 10.58 -7.74
C TRP A 54 7.12 9.71 -6.55
N SER A 55 6.05 8.93 -6.68
CA SER A 55 5.78 7.80 -5.80
C SER A 55 6.13 6.52 -6.53
N VAL A 56 7.09 5.77 -5.99
CA VAL A 56 7.53 4.48 -6.51
C VAL A 56 7.03 3.38 -5.59
N LEU A 57 6.27 2.44 -6.13
CA LEU A 57 5.68 1.32 -5.41
C LEU A 57 6.15 0.00 -6.01
N VAL A 58 6.49 -0.94 -5.13
CA VAL A 58 6.72 -2.35 -5.46
C VAL A 58 5.86 -3.20 -4.52
N ASN A 59 5.46 -4.41 -4.95
CA ASN A 59 4.79 -5.32 -4.02
C ASN A 59 5.80 -5.86 -3.01
N ALA A 60 5.33 -6.09 -1.78
CA ALA A 60 6.16 -6.50 -0.66
C ALA A 60 5.41 -7.51 0.22
N PRO A 61 6.11 -8.50 0.82
CA PRO A 61 5.54 -9.31 1.89
C PRO A 61 5.18 -8.46 3.11
N ALA A 62 4.25 -8.97 3.90
CA ALA A 62 3.89 -8.38 5.19
C ALA A 62 5.10 -8.27 6.12
N HIS A 63 5.08 -7.25 6.98
CA HIS A 63 6.04 -7.16 8.06
C HIS A 63 5.86 -8.27 9.08
N SER A 64 6.98 -8.90 9.45
CA SER A 64 7.05 -9.89 10.52
C SER A 64 8.48 -9.96 11.05
N THR A 65 8.64 -9.90 12.37
CA THR A 65 9.91 -10.19 13.07
C THR A 65 9.99 -11.66 13.52
N SER A 66 8.88 -12.40 13.43
CA SER A 66 8.80 -13.82 13.80
C SER A 66 7.72 -14.51 12.98
N GLY A 67 8.10 -15.46 12.13
CA GLY A 67 7.18 -16.23 11.29
C GLY A 67 7.11 -15.73 9.86
N PHE A 68 5.98 -15.98 9.19
CA PHE A 68 5.83 -15.73 7.75
C PHE A 68 5.74 -14.23 7.44
N GLY A 69 6.71 -13.72 6.69
CA GLY A 69 6.86 -12.32 6.34
C GLY A 69 8.33 -11.90 6.39
N TRP A 70 8.57 -10.60 6.33
CA TRP A 70 9.92 -10.06 6.29
C TRP A 70 10.15 -9.01 7.38
N ASP A 71 11.34 -9.00 7.96
CA ASP A 71 11.73 -7.99 8.93
C ASP A 71 12.15 -6.70 8.22
N TRP A 72 11.15 -5.84 8.01
CA TRP A 72 11.32 -4.51 7.46
C TRP A 72 11.87 -3.49 8.47
N ASN A 73 12.20 -3.89 9.71
CA ASN A 73 12.95 -3.03 10.64
C ASN A 73 14.47 -3.05 10.35
N ASP A 74 14.96 -3.98 9.52
CA ASP A 74 16.36 -3.95 9.07
C ASP A 74 16.60 -2.76 8.13
N GLU A 75 17.04 -1.64 8.70
CA GLU A 75 17.30 -0.42 7.95
C GLU A 75 18.35 -0.60 6.86
N LYS A 76 19.34 -1.48 7.06
CA LYS A 76 20.37 -1.72 6.05
C LYS A 76 19.74 -2.42 4.85
N PHE A 77 18.96 -3.48 5.09
CA PHE A 77 18.21 -4.14 4.04
C PHE A 77 17.30 -3.16 3.29
N VAL A 78 16.55 -2.31 4.00
CA VAL A 78 15.64 -1.33 3.40
C VAL A 78 16.38 -0.35 2.49
N ARG A 79 17.52 0.19 2.95
CA ARG A 79 18.36 1.10 2.14
C ARG A 79 18.92 0.40 0.90
N ASP A 80 19.44 -0.80 1.06
CA ASP A 80 20.03 -1.58 -0.04
C ASP A 80 18.97 -1.98 -1.07
N TYR A 81 17.79 -2.40 -0.62
CA TYR A 81 16.67 -2.76 -1.47
C TYR A 81 16.12 -1.52 -2.22
N GLY A 82 15.95 -0.38 -1.53
CA GLY A 82 15.57 0.88 -2.18
C GLY A 82 16.59 1.32 -3.26
N ALA A 83 17.88 1.22 -2.96
CA ALA A 83 18.94 1.49 -3.94
C ALA A 83 18.89 0.53 -5.14
N LYS A 84 18.56 -0.75 -4.91
CA LYS A 84 18.36 -1.74 -5.97
C LYS A 84 17.18 -1.38 -6.88
N ILE A 85 16.06 -0.94 -6.32
CA ILE A 85 14.91 -0.47 -7.12
C ILE A 85 15.31 0.72 -7.99
N ILE A 86 16.06 1.69 -7.46
CA ILE A 86 16.57 2.81 -8.25
C ILE A 86 17.47 2.29 -9.40
N SER A 87 18.38 1.35 -9.14
CA SER A 87 19.21 0.74 -10.20
C SER A 87 18.37 0.06 -11.29
N GLN A 88 17.28 -0.60 -10.92
CA GLN A 88 16.39 -1.26 -11.88
C GLN A 88 15.59 -0.26 -12.71
N ILE A 89 15.23 0.90 -12.16
CA ILE A 89 14.59 1.96 -12.95
C ILE A 89 15.61 2.56 -13.94
N GLU A 90 16.83 2.83 -13.49
CA GLU A 90 17.89 3.40 -14.34
C GLU A 90 18.34 2.44 -15.45
N SER A 91 18.35 1.13 -15.20
CA SER A 91 18.65 0.14 -16.24
C SER A 91 17.61 0.09 -17.36
N ARG A 92 16.42 0.68 -17.15
CA ARG A 92 15.38 0.88 -18.16
C ARG A 92 15.50 2.24 -18.87
N GLY A 93 16.59 2.98 -18.66
CA GLY A 93 16.87 4.27 -19.30
C GLY A 93 16.21 5.47 -18.62
N ILE A 94 15.67 5.29 -17.41
CA ILE A 94 15.04 6.37 -16.63
C ILE A 94 16.03 6.84 -15.56
N ASN A 95 16.78 7.91 -15.85
CA ASN A 95 17.78 8.46 -14.91
C ASN A 95 17.09 9.11 -13.69
N ILE A 96 17.55 8.75 -12.48
CA ILE A 96 17.02 9.26 -11.20
C ILE A 96 18.13 9.86 -10.34
N ARG A 97 19.25 9.14 -10.16
CA ARG A 97 20.25 9.46 -9.14
C ARG A 97 20.88 10.82 -9.30
N ASP A 98 21.14 11.23 -10.54
CA ASP A 98 21.81 12.50 -10.83
C ASP A 98 20.92 13.73 -10.56
N ARG A 99 19.63 13.52 -10.28
CA ARG A 99 18.63 14.55 -10.03
C ARG A 99 17.80 14.31 -8.76
N LEU A 100 18.26 13.41 -7.90
CA LEU A 100 17.57 13.02 -6.69
C LEU A 100 17.88 14.00 -5.55
N GLU A 101 16.90 14.82 -5.20
CA GLU A 101 17.03 15.81 -4.11
C GLU A 101 16.63 15.21 -2.75
N VAL A 102 15.56 14.41 -2.75
CA VAL A 102 15.01 13.78 -1.55
C VAL A 102 14.61 12.35 -1.88
N LEU A 103 14.97 11.41 -1.01
CA LEU A 103 14.51 10.02 -1.05
C LEU A 103 13.90 9.67 0.29
N GLU A 104 12.64 9.29 0.27
CA GLU A 104 11.93 8.77 1.44
C GLU A 104 11.52 7.32 1.18
N LEU A 105 11.97 6.42 2.04
CA LEU A 105 11.61 5.01 1.99
C LEU A 105 10.48 4.75 2.99
N ARG A 106 9.41 4.12 2.52
CA ARG A 106 8.27 3.69 3.35
C ARG A 106 8.04 2.20 3.14
N THR A 107 8.02 1.47 4.25
CA THR A 107 7.97 0.01 4.30
C THR A 107 6.67 -0.49 4.94
N PRO A 108 6.38 -1.79 4.84
CA PRO A 108 5.31 -2.41 5.63
C PRO A 108 5.45 -2.20 7.15
N ALA A 109 6.67 -2.19 7.71
CA ALA A 109 6.87 -1.87 9.13
C ALA A 109 6.46 -0.43 9.47
N ASP A 110 6.71 0.52 8.57
CA ASP A 110 6.28 1.92 8.75
C ASP A 110 4.76 2.04 8.73
N LEU A 111 4.09 1.34 7.81
CA LEU A 111 2.63 1.31 7.75
C LEU A 111 2.03 0.68 9.01
N GLU A 112 2.61 -0.42 9.49
CA GLU A 112 2.17 -1.04 10.74
C GLU A 112 2.27 -0.06 11.92
N ARG A 113 3.39 0.65 12.03
CA ARG A 113 3.61 1.61 13.12
C ARG A 113 2.73 2.85 13.02
N THR A 114 2.60 3.42 11.82
CA THR A 114 1.99 4.75 11.63
C THR A 114 0.47 4.70 11.53
N VAL A 115 -0.09 3.68 10.87
CA VAL A 115 -1.55 3.55 10.69
C VAL A 115 -2.14 2.34 11.40
N ARG A 116 -1.34 1.63 12.21
CA ARG A 116 -1.76 0.44 12.98
C ARG A 116 -2.32 -0.67 12.10
N ALA A 117 -1.79 -0.82 10.89
CA ALA A 117 -2.16 -1.88 9.95
C ALA A 117 -1.32 -3.14 10.22
N PRO A 118 -1.88 -4.25 10.72
CA PRO A 118 -1.09 -5.45 11.02
C PRO A 118 -0.32 -5.96 9.80
N GLY A 119 0.98 -6.19 9.95
CA GLY A 119 1.89 -6.60 8.89
C GLY A 119 2.09 -5.53 7.80
N GLY A 120 1.63 -4.30 8.02
CA GLY A 120 1.66 -3.22 7.02
C GLY A 120 0.71 -3.41 5.83
N SER A 121 -0.34 -4.24 5.97
CA SER A 121 -1.25 -4.53 4.86
C SER A 121 -2.07 -3.29 4.42
N ILE A 122 -1.94 -2.92 3.15
CA ILE A 122 -2.64 -1.77 2.56
C ILE A 122 -4.12 -2.00 2.24
N TYR A 123 -4.58 -3.26 2.22
CA TYR A 123 -5.96 -3.63 1.90
C TYR A 123 -6.68 -4.40 3.03
N GLY A 124 -6.14 -4.37 4.26
CA GLY A 124 -6.66 -5.17 5.36
C GLY A 124 -6.41 -6.66 5.14
N THR A 125 -7.42 -7.52 5.36
CA THR A 125 -7.25 -8.96 5.13
C THR A 125 -7.13 -9.25 3.64
N SER A 126 -6.10 -10.00 3.24
CA SER A 126 -5.89 -10.43 1.85
C SER A 126 -7.14 -11.06 1.25
N SER A 127 -7.42 -10.75 -0.01
CA SER A 127 -8.54 -11.29 -0.79
C SER A 127 -8.22 -12.66 -1.43
N ASN A 128 -7.10 -13.28 -1.06
CA ASN A 128 -6.67 -14.56 -1.61
C ASN A 128 -7.62 -15.67 -1.15
N GLY A 129 -8.37 -16.21 -2.11
CA GLY A 129 -9.26 -17.35 -1.92
C GLY A 129 -10.74 -16.99 -1.76
N PRO A 130 -11.63 -17.94 -2.04
CA PRO A 130 -13.07 -17.72 -2.19
C PRO A 130 -13.77 -17.26 -0.89
N ARG A 131 -13.11 -17.41 0.27
CA ARG A 131 -13.68 -17.05 1.57
C ARG A 131 -13.10 -15.77 2.18
N ALA A 132 -12.19 -15.09 1.50
CA ALA A 132 -11.50 -13.95 2.06
C ALA A 132 -12.43 -12.80 2.49
N ALA A 133 -13.53 -12.59 1.74
CA ALA A 133 -14.54 -11.59 2.08
C ALA A 133 -15.23 -11.85 3.43
N PHE A 134 -15.33 -13.12 3.89
CA PHE A 134 -15.95 -13.48 5.16
C PHE A 134 -15.06 -13.24 6.38
N ARG A 135 -13.76 -12.98 6.18
CA ARG A 135 -12.82 -12.68 7.27
C ARG A 135 -12.83 -11.20 7.66
N ARG A 136 -13.50 -10.34 6.89
CA ARG A 136 -13.60 -8.90 7.16
C ARG A 136 -14.56 -8.66 8.33
N ALA A 137 -14.23 -7.69 9.18
CA ALA A 137 -15.12 -7.30 10.27
C ALA A 137 -16.44 -6.75 9.71
N ARG A 138 -17.58 -7.19 10.27
CA ARG A 138 -18.88 -6.59 9.96
C ARG A 138 -18.90 -5.15 10.47
N ASN A 139 -19.64 -4.28 9.77
CA ASN A 139 -19.75 -2.88 10.21
C ASN A 139 -20.45 -2.72 11.57
N SER A 140 -21.34 -3.64 11.93
CA SER A 140 -22.01 -3.68 13.23
C SER A 140 -21.32 -4.66 14.18
N SER A 141 -21.03 -4.21 15.40
CA SER A 141 -20.55 -5.06 16.49
C SER A 141 -21.71 -5.68 17.28
N PRO A 142 -21.51 -6.84 17.95
CA PRO A 142 -22.39 -7.32 19.01
C PRO A 142 -22.52 -6.33 20.18
N LEU A 143 -21.51 -5.49 20.40
CA LEU A 143 -21.55 -4.45 21.44
C LEU A 143 -22.39 -3.27 20.98
N ALA A 144 -23.39 -2.91 21.79
CA ALA A 144 -24.29 -1.80 21.48
C ALA A 144 -23.51 -0.48 21.36
N GLY A 145 -23.71 0.21 20.24
CA GLY A 145 -23.07 1.50 19.95
C GLY A 145 -21.65 1.39 19.36
N LEU A 146 -21.11 0.19 19.21
CA LEU A 146 -19.81 -0.03 18.58
C LEU A 146 -19.97 -0.43 17.10
N PHE A 147 -19.19 0.22 16.23
CA PHE A 147 -19.17 -0.02 14.79
C PHE A 147 -17.73 -0.14 14.28
N CYS A 148 -17.56 -0.90 13.19
CA CYS A 148 -16.29 -1.02 12.47
C CYS A 148 -16.41 -0.36 11.10
N VAL A 149 -15.45 0.49 10.74
CA VAL A 149 -15.41 1.23 9.48
C VAL A 149 -14.00 1.22 8.90
N GLY A 150 -13.89 1.24 7.58
CA GLY A 150 -12.61 1.37 6.88
C GLY A 150 -12.16 0.10 6.16
N GLY A 151 -10.90 0.06 5.72
CA GLY A 151 -10.40 -0.94 4.77
C GLY A 151 -10.35 -2.37 5.31
N SER A 152 -10.31 -2.53 6.63
CA SER A 152 -10.35 -3.83 7.31
C SER A 152 -11.76 -4.27 7.70
N ALA A 153 -12.76 -3.41 7.48
CA ALA A 153 -14.17 -3.72 7.67
C ALA A 153 -14.84 -4.00 6.31
N HIS A 154 -16.06 -4.51 6.35
CA HIS A 154 -16.90 -4.59 5.16
C HIS A 154 -17.12 -3.18 4.55
N PRO A 155 -17.13 -3.03 3.22
CA PRO A 155 -16.96 -4.06 2.20
C PRO A 155 -15.51 -4.45 1.91
N GLY A 156 -14.49 -3.64 2.23
CA GLY A 156 -13.08 -4.01 2.10
C GLY A 156 -12.15 -2.80 1.88
N GLY A 157 -10.90 -3.09 1.50
CA GLY A 157 -9.87 -2.09 1.25
C GLY A 157 -10.01 -1.31 -0.06
N GLY A 158 -9.33 -0.17 -0.13
CA GLY A 158 -9.38 0.77 -1.27
C GLY A 158 -10.35 1.93 -1.02
N LEU A 159 -10.01 3.12 -1.55
CA LEU A 159 -10.74 4.36 -1.26
C LEU A 159 -12.26 4.26 -1.50
N PRO A 160 -12.76 3.68 -2.61
CA PRO A 160 -14.20 3.57 -2.83
C PRO A 160 -14.89 2.69 -1.79
N LEU A 161 -14.28 1.54 -1.45
CA LEU A 161 -14.85 0.60 -0.48
C LEU A 161 -14.82 1.15 0.95
N VAL A 162 -13.79 1.92 1.29
CA VAL A 162 -13.73 2.67 2.56
C VAL A 162 -14.87 3.70 2.64
N GLY A 163 -15.13 4.43 1.57
CA GLY A 163 -16.26 5.38 1.50
C GLY A 163 -17.61 4.69 1.72
N ILE A 164 -17.84 3.56 1.04
CA ILE A 164 -19.05 2.75 1.22
C ILE A 164 -19.16 2.21 2.65
N SER A 165 -18.05 1.77 3.25
CA SER A 165 -17.99 1.34 4.66
C SER A 165 -18.50 2.44 5.60
N ALA A 166 -18.06 3.68 5.36
CA ALA A 166 -18.46 4.84 6.15
C ALA A 166 -19.95 5.16 5.98
N GLU A 167 -20.46 5.10 4.75
CA GLU A 167 -21.88 5.31 4.46
C GLU A 167 -22.77 4.28 5.19
N ILE A 168 -22.39 2.99 5.14
CA ILE A 168 -23.12 1.92 5.84
C ILE A 168 -23.20 2.20 7.34
N VAL A 169 -22.07 2.58 7.96
CA VAL A 169 -22.01 2.88 9.40
C VAL A 169 -22.82 4.12 9.75
N ALA A 170 -22.70 5.21 8.98
CA ALA A 170 -23.45 6.44 9.20
C ALA A 170 -24.97 6.20 9.14
N ASN A 171 -25.43 5.40 8.17
CA ASN A 171 -26.83 5.00 8.05
C ASN A 171 -27.29 4.14 9.23
N ALA A 172 -26.46 3.22 9.72
CA ALA A 172 -26.78 2.38 10.87
C ALA A 172 -26.91 3.18 12.18
N ILE A 173 -26.05 4.18 12.36
CA ILE A 173 -26.13 5.12 13.51
C ILE A 173 -27.42 5.93 13.44
N SER A 174 -27.72 6.52 12.28
CA SER A 174 -28.90 7.37 12.08
C SER A 174 -30.21 6.62 12.34
N LYS A 175 -30.33 5.39 11.82
CA LYS A 175 -31.50 4.53 12.08
C LYS A 175 -31.69 4.22 13.56
N LYS A 176 -30.62 3.99 14.31
CA LYS A 176 -30.70 3.74 15.77
C LYS A 176 -31.09 4.99 16.57
N GLN A 177 -30.64 6.17 16.16
CA GLN A 177 -31.04 7.43 16.81
C GLN A 177 -32.53 7.71 16.59
N ASN A 178 -33.04 7.45 15.39
CA ASN A 178 -34.46 7.61 15.05
C ASN A 178 -35.38 6.52 15.65
N ALA A 179 -34.80 5.42 16.13
CA ALA A 179 -35.53 4.30 16.74
C ALA A 179 -35.59 4.34 18.28
N LYS A 180 -35.00 5.35 18.94
CA LYS A 180 -35.23 5.54 20.39
C LYS A 180 -36.67 6.01 20.61
N PRO A 181 -37.51 5.30 21.40
CA PRO A 181 -38.81 5.82 21.79
C PRO A 181 -38.64 7.03 22.71
N LYS A 182 -39.56 7.99 22.59
CA LYS A 182 -39.77 9.07 23.59
C LYS A 182 -40.10 8.48 24.95
#